data_AF-U4QCY1-F1
#
_entry.id   AF-U4QCY1-F1
#
_cell.length_a   1.000
_cell.length_b   1.000
_cell.length_c   1.000
_cell.angle_alpha   90.00
_cell.angle_beta   90.00
_cell.angle_gamma   90.00
#
_symmetry.space_group_name_H-M   'P 1'
#
loop_
_entity.id
_entity.type
_entity.pdbx_description
1 polymer ?
#
loop_
_entity_poly.entity_id
_entity_poly.type
_entity_poly.pdbx_seq_one_letter_code
_entity_poly.pdbx_strand_id
1 'polypeptide(L)'
;MVSQNTFMPISFCLLSSHNDKNVLCKAKTTDKRTLAYKHRQLAKQETPDVVLTMLRSAKDIPAKFVLFDSWFTMPKTVIRVKRENREVIGMIPYYRKDPLSIPR
;
A
#
# COMPACT_ATOMS: atom_id res chain seq x y z
N MET A 1 -3.73 9.38 33.09
CA MET A 1 -2.50 8.76 32.55
C MET A 1 -2.78 8.40 31.10
N VAL A 2 -2.60 9.36 30.17
CA VAL A 2 -2.74 9.11 28.73
C VAL A 2 -1.39 8.61 28.27
N SER A 3 -1.28 7.33 27.89
CA SER A 3 -0.03 6.84 27.32
C SER A 3 0.18 7.52 25.97
N GLN A 4 1.40 8.00 25.75
CA GLN A 4 1.84 8.66 24.53
C GLN A 4 2.03 7.67 23.36
N ASN A 5 1.10 6.74 23.17
CA ASN A 5 1.09 5.75 22.09
C ASN A 5 -0.32 5.65 21.48
N THR A 6 -0.75 6.69 20.77
CA THR A 6 -2.07 6.78 20.11
C THR A 6 -2.09 6.09 18.72
N PHE A 7 -1.14 5.21 18.41
CA PHE A 7 -1.09 4.49 17.13
C PHE A 7 -1.14 2.97 17.35
N MET A 8 -2.13 2.32 16.72
CA MET A 8 -2.28 0.87 16.75
C MET A 8 -1.89 0.31 15.38
N PRO A 9 -0.79 -0.47 15.27
CA PRO A 9 -0.42 -1.10 14.02
C PRO A 9 -1.41 -2.23 13.69
N ILE A 10 -2.18 -2.08 12.62
CA ILE A 10 -3.20 -3.06 12.23
C ILE A 10 -2.67 -4.07 11.22
N SER A 11 -1.95 -3.58 10.21
CA SER A 11 -1.45 -4.40 9.12
C SER A 11 -0.26 -3.73 8.47
N PHE A 12 0.67 -4.54 7.95
CA PHE A 12 1.78 -4.09 7.13
C PHE A 12 2.11 -5.16 6.10
N CYS A 13 2.67 -4.74 4.96
CA CYS A 13 3.18 -5.65 3.94
C CYS A 13 4.47 -5.07 3.36
N LEU A 14 5.53 -5.85 3.36
CA LEU A 14 6.77 -5.50 2.68
C LEU A 14 6.68 -5.99 1.23
N LEU A 15 6.70 -5.05 0.29
CA LEU A 15 6.61 -5.37 -1.13
C LEU A 15 7.93 -5.93 -1.64
N SER A 16 7.81 -6.82 -2.62
CA SER A 16 8.92 -7.40 -3.37
C SER A 16 8.65 -7.21 -4.86
N SER A 17 9.70 -7.23 -5.68
CA SER A 17 9.50 -7.09 -7.12
C SER A 17 8.66 -8.25 -7.66
N HIS A 18 7.65 -7.93 -8.47
CA HIS A 18 6.92 -8.92 -9.25
C HIS A 18 7.85 -9.58 -10.30
N ASN A 19 8.88 -8.87 -10.77
CA ASN A 19 9.85 -9.41 -11.71
C ASN A 19 10.96 -10.16 -10.96
N ASP A 20 10.98 -11.49 -11.10
CA ASP A 20 11.95 -12.36 -10.43
C ASP A 20 13.43 -12.04 -10.78
N LYS A 21 13.70 -11.36 -11.90
CA LYS A 21 15.05 -10.89 -12.26
C LYS A 21 15.57 -9.79 -11.32
N ASN A 22 14.67 -9.01 -10.74
CA ASN A 22 14.99 -7.88 -9.86
C ASN A 22 15.06 -8.30 -8.38
N VAL A 23 14.85 -9.59 -8.08
CA VAL A 23 14.86 -10.10 -6.71
C VAL A 23 16.30 -10.53 -6.35
N LEU A 24 16.96 -9.77 -5.48
CA LEU A 24 18.34 -10.03 -5.05
C LEU A 24 18.48 -11.37 -4.32
N CYS A 25 17.57 -11.64 -3.39
CA CYS A 25 17.57 -12.86 -2.58
C CYS A 25 16.26 -13.62 -2.79
N LYS A 26 16.33 -14.73 -3.54
CA LYS A 26 15.15 -15.55 -3.80
C LYS A 26 14.67 -16.21 -2.52
N ALA A 27 13.36 -16.13 -2.26
CA ALA A 27 12.75 -16.82 -1.14
C ALA A 27 12.75 -18.34 -1.35
N LYS A 28 12.98 -19.10 -0.29
CA LYS A 28 12.82 -20.57 -0.29
C LYS A 28 11.36 -20.93 -0.57
N THR A 29 11.14 -21.95 -1.39
CA THR A 29 9.82 -22.53 -1.62
C THR A 29 9.20 -22.96 -0.30
N THR A 30 7.95 -22.57 -0.06
CA THR A 30 7.16 -22.96 1.10
C THR A 30 5.84 -23.54 0.65
N ASP A 31 5.26 -24.43 1.46
CA ASP A 31 3.93 -25.00 1.21
C ASP A 31 2.88 -23.89 1.03
N LYS A 32 2.03 -24.03 0.00
CA LYS A 32 1.02 -23.05 -0.39
C LYS A 32 -0.04 -22.78 0.68
N ARG A 33 -0.25 -23.72 1.60
CA ARG A 33 -1.21 -23.62 2.71
C ARG A 33 -0.71 -22.68 3.81
N THR A 34 0.61 -22.46 3.88
CA THR A 34 1.24 -21.66 4.94
C THR A 34 0.98 -20.18 4.79
N LEU A 35 0.97 -19.46 5.92
CA LEU A 35 0.95 -18.00 5.92
C LEU A 35 2.18 -17.43 5.21
N ALA A 36 3.36 -18.01 5.40
CA ALA A 36 4.58 -17.57 4.74
C ALA A 36 4.43 -17.50 3.21
N TYR A 37 3.80 -18.52 2.59
CA TYR A 37 3.50 -18.48 1.17
C TYR A 37 2.51 -17.34 0.82
N LYS A 38 1.39 -17.24 1.54
CA LYS A 38 0.37 -16.20 1.30
C LYS A 38 0.93 -14.79 1.41
N HIS A 39 1.74 -14.51 2.44
CA HIS A 39 2.39 -13.22 2.64
C HIS A 39 3.36 -12.89 1.49
N ARG A 40 4.10 -13.88 0.97
CA ARG A 40 4.99 -13.65 -0.18
C ARG A 40 4.23 -13.43 -1.48
N GLN A 41 3.11 -14.13 -1.68
CA GLN A 41 2.26 -13.90 -2.84
C GLN A 41 1.66 -12.49 -2.80
N LEU A 42 1.26 -12.00 -1.61
CA LEU A 42 0.80 -10.64 -1.40
C LEU A 42 1.91 -9.62 -1.63
N ALA A 43 3.12 -9.86 -1.12
CA ALA A 43 4.27 -8.97 -1.29
C ALA A 43 4.65 -8.73 -2.76
N LYS A 44 4.38 -9.69 -3.65
CA LYS A 44 4.63 -9.57 -5.09
C LYS A 44 3.50 -8.90 -5.87
N GLN A 45 2.37 -8.57 -5.24
CA GLN A 45 1.27 -7.89 -5.93
C GLN A 45 1.59 -6.40 -6.15
N GLU A 46 0.82 -5.78 -7.02
CA GLU A 46 0.85 -4.34 -7.23
C GLU A 46 0.47 -3.58 -5.96
N THR A 47 1.18 -2.49 -5.69
CA THR A 47 1.01 -1.68 -4.48
C THR A 47 -0.46 -1.34 -4.14
N PRO A 48 -1.30 -0.88 -5.10
CA PRO A 48 -2.70 -0.56 -4.79
C PRO A 48 -3.53 -1.79 -4.38
N ASP A 49 -3.20 -2.98 -4.88
CA ASP A 49 -3.91 -4.21 -4.54
C ASP A 49 -3.61 -4.63 -3.11
N VAL A 50 -2.34 -4.48 -2.70
CA VAL A 50 -1.90 -4.75 -1.33
C VAL A 50 -2.58 -3.78 -0.36
N VAL A 51 -2.63 -2.49 -0.68
CA VAL A 51 -3.31 -1.48 0.15
C VAL A 51 -4.79 -1.81 0.35
N LEU A 52 -5.51 -2.20 -0.71
CA LEU A 52 -6.92 -2.58 -0.57
C LEU A 52 -7.10 -3.84 0.28
N THR A 53 -6.20 -4.82 0.12
CA THR A 53 -6.19 -6.01 0.96
C THR A 53 -6.00 -5.64 2.44
N MET A 54 -5.09 -4.71 2.73
CA MET A 54 -4.88 -4.20 4.09
C MET A 54 -6.12 -3.47 4.63
N LEU A 55 -6.75 -2.59 3.85
CA LEU A 55 -7.97 -1.87 4.25
C LEU A 55 -9.16 -2.80 4.53
N ARG A 56 -9.28 -3.89 3.75
CA ARG A 56 -10.29 -4.94 3.96
C ARG A 56 -10.01 -5.76 5.21
N SER A 57 -8.75 -6.03 5.55
CA SER A 57 -8.40 -6.67 6.82
C SER A 57 -8.74 -5.79 8.03
N ALA A 58 -8.82 -4.48 7.84
CA ALA A 58 -9.18 -3.48 8.84
C ALA A 58 -10.66 -3.05 8.77
N LYS A 59 -11.54 -3.84 8.14
CA LYS A 59 -12.96 -3.48 7.94
C LYS A 59 -13.73 -3.26 9.24
N ASP A 60 -13.34 -3.94 10.31
CA ASP A 60 -14.03 -3.88 11.61
C ASP A 60 -13.64 -2.63 12.42
N ILE A 61 -12.70 -1.83 11.91
CA ILE A 61 -12.31 -0.54 12.48
C ILE A 61 -13.17 0.56 11.86
N PRO A 62 -13.97 1.30 12.65
CA PRO A 62 -14.92 2.31 12.16
C PRO A 62 -14.21 3.60 11.73
N ALA A 63 -13.43 3.52 10.66
CA ALA A 63 -12.68 4.65 10.09
C ALA A 63 -13.30 5.09 8.76
N LYS A 64 -13.78 6.34 8.70
CA LYS A 64 -14.36 6.93 7.49
C LYS A 64 -13.31 7.36 6.46
N PHE A 65 -12.13 7.78 6.94
CA PHE A 65 -11.08 8.33 6.11
C PHE A 65 -9.83 7.45 6.12
N VAL A 66 -9.18 7.38 4.97
CA VAL A 66 -7.82 6.85 4.81
C VAL A 66 -6.90 8.02 4.50
N LEU A 67 -5.84 8.16 5.30
CA LEU A 67 -4.80 9.17 5.08
C LEU A 67 -3.67 8.55 4.24
N PHE A 68 -3.34 9.18 3.12
CA PHE A 68 -2.31 8.72 2.20
C PHE A 68 -1.22 9.77 1.96
N ASP A 69 0.00 9.31 1.75
CA ASP A 69 1.04 10.12 1.13
C ASP A 69 0.79 10.31 -0.39
N SER A 70 1.65 11.09 -1.03
CA SER A 70 1.54 11.43 -2.45
C SER A 70 1.75 10.28 -3.42
N TRP A 71 2.35 9.17 -2.99
CA TRP A 71 2.52 7.99 -3.83
C TRP A 71 1.23 7.20 -4.00
N PHE A 72 0.28 7.32 -3.06
CA PHE A 72 -1.00 6.62 -3.11
C PHE A 72 -2.16 7.48 -3.64
N THR A 73 -1.94 8.76 -3.96
CA THR A 73 -2.99 9.67 -4.44
C THR A 73 -3.24 9.62 -5.95
N MET A 74 -2.69 8.63 -6.67
CA MET A 74 -3.03 8.39 -8.08
C MET A 74 -4.55 8.16 -8.24
N PRO A 75 -5.23 8.78 -9.24
CA PRO A 75 -6.69 8.70 -9.37
C PRO A 75 -7.25 7.26 -9.36
N LYS A 76 -6.54 6.32 -10.00
CA LYS A 76 -6.92 4.90 -10.00
C LYS A 76 -7.00 4.31 -8.59
N THR A 77 -6.06 4.66 -7.70
CA THR A 77 -6.04 4.18 -6.31
C THR A 77 -7.17 4.81 -5.50
N VAL A 78 -7.35 6.14 -5.62
CA VAL A 78 -8.39 6.89 -4.92
C VAL A 78 -9.78 6.35 -5.24
N ILE A 79 -10.09 6.13 -6.53
CA ILE A 79 -11.37 5.57 -6.98
C ILE A 79 -11.61 4.18 -6.37
N ARG A 80 -10.58 3.35 -6.27
CA ARG A 80 -10.70 2.01 -5.70
C ARG A 80 -10.96 2.03 -4.20
N VAL A 81 -10.30 2.92 -3.46
CA VAL A 81 -10.59 3.09 -2.01
C VAL A 81 -12.00 3.62 -1.78
N LYS A 82 -12.46 4.54 -2.63
CA LYS A 82 -13.84 5.04 -2.57
C LYS A 82 -14.89 3.93 -2.76
N ARG A 83 -14.59 2.93 -3.61
CA ARG A 83 -15.44 1.74 -3.79
C ARG A 83 -15.44 0.81 -2.57
N GLU A 84 -14.48 0.92 -1.66
CA GLU A 84 -14.48 0.24 -0.35
C GLU A 84 -15.23 1.05 0.73
N ASN A 85 -16.05 2.04 0.33
CA ASN A 85 -16.83 2.91 1.21
C ASN A 85 -15.98 3.70 2.22
N ARG A 86 -14.80 4.15 1.80
CA ARG A 86 -13.90 5.03 2.55
C ARG A 86 -13.53 6.25 1.73
N GLU A 87 -13.43 7.40 2.37
CA GLU A 87 -12.95 8.63 1.72
C GLU A 87 -11.43 8.75 1.87
N VAL A 88 -10.77 9.41 0.92
CA VAL A 88 -9.31 9.57 0.92
C VAL A 88 -8.95 11.01 1.23
N ILE A 89 -8.08 11.21 2.21
CA ILE A 89 -7.33 12.45 2.41
C ILE A 89 -5.90 12.12 2.02
N GLY A 90 -5.29 12.89 1.12
CA GLY A 90 -3.93 12.57 0.71
C GLY A 90 -3.13 13.76 0.23
N MET A 91 -1.81 13.60 0.32
CA MET A 91 -0.87 14.58 -0.20
C MET A 91 -0.81 14.50 -1.72
N ILE A 92 -0.62 15.63 -2.39
CA ILE A 92 -0.42 15.67 -3.84
C ILE A 92 1.07 15.87 -4.11
N PRO A 93 1.70 15.12 -5.03
CA PRO A 93 3.09 15.35 -5.37
C PRO A 93 3.27 16.76 -5.92
N TYR A 94 4.21 17.51 -5.34
CA TYR A 94 4.59 18.81 -5.87
C TYR A 94 5.64 18.64 -6.95
N TYR A 95 5.29 18.98 -8.19
CA TYR A 95 6.24 19.04 -9.28
C TYR A 95 6.71 20.48 -9.45
N ARG A 96 7.98 20.75 -9.11
CA ARG A 96 8.64 21.98 -9.56
C ARG A 96 8.82 21.85 -11.08
N LYS A 97 8.15 22.71 -11.85
CA LYS A 97 8.51 22.87 -13.26
C LYS A 97 9.88 23.53 -13.29
N ASP A 98 10.92 22.76 -13.59
CA ASP A 98 12.20 23.36 -13.92
C ASP A 98 12.05 24.11 -15.25
N PRO A 99 12.34 25.42 -15.32
CA PRO A 99 12.18 26.20 -16.55
C PRO A 99 13.01 25.66 -17.73
N LEU A 100 14.00 24.81 -17.45
CA LEU A 100 14.95 24.24 -18.41
C LEU A 100 14.66 22.77 -18.75
N SER A 101 13.58 22.16 -18.24
CA SER A 101 13.26 20.78 -18.58
C SER A 101 12.70 20.71 -20.00
N ILE A 102 13.47 20.15 -20.93
CA ILE A 102 13.03 19.83 -22.29
C ILE A 102 11.94 18.75 -22.20
N PRO A 103 10.77 18.91 -22.86
CA PRO A 103 9.75 17.87 -22.88
C PRO A 103 10.30 16.59 -23.51
N ARG A 104 10.10 15.45 -22.84
CA ARG A 104 10.42 14.13 -23.40
C ARG A 104 9.36 13.69 -24.40
#